data_AF-A0A944BKQ6-F1
#
_entry.id   AF-A0A944BKQ6-F1
#
_cell.length_a   1.000
_cell.length_b   1.000
_cell.length_c   1.000
_cell.angle_alpha   90.00
_cell.angle_beta   90.00
_cell.angle_gamma   90.00
#
_symmetry.space_group_name_H-M   'P 1'
#
loop_
_entity.id
_entity.type
_entity.pdbx_description
1 polymer ?
#
loop_
_entity_poly.entity_id
_entity_poly.type
_entity_poly.pdbx_seq_one_letter_code
_entity_poly.pdbx_strand_id
1 'polypeptide(L)'
;IALIMLGGVFIAIGIVASAVTRDQISAFLLAFFLCFALTFIHRLSQDASGTTASILQYISANAHFANIARGVVDIRDILYALTIQIFALAMAVIQIESQKYPSKSLA
;
A
#
# COMPACT_ATOMS: atom_id res chain seq x y z
N ILE A 1 14.58 -8.98 6.24
CA ILE A 1 13.32 -9.33 5.53
C ILE A 1 12.29 -8.21 5.64
N ALA A 2 12.01 -7.67 6.84
CA ALA A 2 11.09 -6.54 7.04
C ALA A 2 11.33 -5.41 6.03
N LEU A 3 12.51 -4.80 6.02
CA LEU A 3 12.86 -3.69 5.11
C LEU A 3 12.52 -3.95 3.63
N ILE A 4 12.74 -5.17 3.15
CA ILE A 4 12.44 -5.55 1.76
C ILE A 4 10.93 -5.55 1.51
N MET A 5 10.15 -6.03 2.46
CA MET A 5 8.68 -6.12 2.33
C MET A 5 8.03 -4.73 2.38
N LEU A 6 8.45 -3.87 3.31
CA LEU A 6 7.93 -2.49 3.37
C LEU A 6 8.42 -1.64 2.21
N GLY A 7 9.70 -1.77 1.83
CA GLY A 7 10.23 -1.13 0.63
C GLY A 7 9.46 -1.57 -0.61
N GLY A 8 9.15 -2.86 -0.74
CA GLY A 8 8.34 -3.39 -1.81
C GLY A 8 6.90 -2.85 -1.84
N VAL A 9 6.26 -2.69 -0.69
CA VAL A 9 4.93 -2.04 -0.57
C VAL A 9 5.00 -0.59 -1.04
N PHE A 10 6.00 0.18 -0.58
CA PHE A 10 6.15 1.59 -0.98
C PHE A 10 6.46 1.75 -2.47
N ILE A 11 7.27 0.87 -3.05
CA ILE A 11 7.53 0.85 -4.49
C ILE A 11 6.23 0.57 -5.26
N ALA A 12 5.45 -0.44 -4.85
CA ALA A 12 4.19 -0.76 -5.50
C ALA A 12 3.18 0.41 -5.44
N ILE A 13 3.10 1.10 -4.29
CA ILE A 13 2.26 2.30 -4.11
C ILE A 13 2.75 3.45 -5.01
N GLY A 14 4.06 3.67 -5.10
CA GLY A 14 4.63 4.68 -5.99
C GLY A 14 4.32 4.43 -7.46
N ILE A 15 4.39 3.16 -7.89
CA ILE A 15 4.08 2.76 -9.27
C ILE A 15 2.60 3.03 -9.58
N VAL A 16 1.67 2.61 -8.72
CA VAL A 16 0.24 2.87 -8.96
C VAL A 16 -0.10 4.35 -8.90
N ALA A 17 0.49 5.10 -7.97
CA ALA A 17 0.30 6.54 -7.91
C ALA A 17 0.74 7.21 -9.22
N SER A 18 1.92 6.84 -9.73
CA SER A 18 2.42 7.33 -11.02
C SER A 18 1.56 6.92 -12.21
N ALA A 19 0.95 5.73 -12.19
CA ALA A 19 0.07 5.27 -13.28
C ALA A 19 -1.26 6.03 -13.32
N VAL A 20 -1.79 6.44 -12.16
CA VAL A 20 -3.09 7.12 -12.05
C VAL A 20 -3.00 8.63 -12.29
N THR A 21 -1.86 9.24 -11.99
CA THR A 21 -1.66 10.69 -12.16
C THR A 21 -0.97 11.04 -13.47
N ARG A 22 -1.33 12.17 -14.08
CA ARG A 22 -0.65 12.69 -15.29
C ARG A 22 0.56 13.58 -14.97
N ASP A 23 0.52 14.28 -13.83
CA ASP A 23 1.57 15.20 -13.41
C ASP A 23 2.50 14.58 -12.36
N GLN A 24 3.82 14.74 -12.54
CA GLN A 24 4.85 14.17 -11.66
C GLN A 24 4.75 14.64 -10.20
N ILE A 25 4.34 15.90 -9.98
CA ILE A 25 4.16 16.46 -8.64
C ILE A 25 2.97 15.78 -7.94
N SER A 26 1.86 15.63 -8.65
CA SER A 26 0.66 14.94 -8.13
C SER A 26 0.94 13.47 -7.83
N ALA A 27 1.72 12.79 -8.69
CA ALA A 27 2.18 11.42 -8.47
C ALA A 27 2.93 11.29 -7.14
N PHE A 28 3.89 12.19 -6.92
CA PHE A 28 4.71 12.23 -5.71
C PHE A 28 3.87 12.47 -4.45
N LEU A 29 2.98 13.48 -4.49
CA LEU A 29 2.12 13.81 -3.35
C LEU A 29 1.15 12.67 -3.01
N LEU A 30 0.58 12.02 -4.03
CA LEU A 30 -0.32 10.87 -3.83
C LEU A 30 0.44 9.69 -3.20
N ALA A 31 1.61 9.34 -3.74
CA ALA A 31 2.45 8.29 -3.18
C ALA A 31 2.86 8.61 -1.73
N PHE A 32 3.27 9.84 -1.46
CA PHE A 32 3.62 10.31 -0.11
C PHE A 32 2.44 10.17 0.85
N PHE A 33 1.25 10.64 0.45
CA PHE A 33 0.07 10.60 1.32
C PHE A 33 -0.38 9.16 1.60
N LEU A 34 -0.35 8.27 0.61
CA LEU A 34 -0.68 6.85 0.78
C LEU A 34 0.30 6.14 1.70
N CYS A 35 1.61 6.33 1.50
CA CYS A 35 2.64 5.78 2.38
C CYS A 35 2.54 6.34 3.80
N PHE A 36 2.31 7.65 3.93
CA PHE A 36 2.11 8.30 5.23
C PHE A 36 0.88 7.72 5.94
N ALA A 37 -0.27 7.62 5.27
CA ALA A 37 -1.49 7.05 5.83
C ALA A 37 -1.26 5.62 6.35
N LEU A 38 -0.63 4.75 5.56
CA LEU A 38 -0.31 3.37 5.94
C LEU A 38 0.56 3.28 7.21
N THR A 39 1.51 4.19 7.37
CA THR A 39 2.37 4.22 8.57
C THR A 39 1.69 4.91 9.76
N PHE A 40 0.82 5.89 9.51
CA PHE A 40 0.14 6.70 10.53
C PHE A 40 -1.01 5.94 11.21
N ILE A 41 -1.70 5.04 10.50
CA ILE A 41 -2.79 4.21 11.05
C ILE A 41 -2.36 3.43 12.30
N HIS A 42 -1.08 3.04 12.39
CA HIS A 42 -0.55 2.39 13.58
C HIS A 42 -0.60 3.27 14.84
N ARG A 43 -0.36 4.58 14.71
CA ARG A 43 -0.48 5.50 15.84
C ARG A 43 -1.93 5.62 16.30
N LEU A 44 -2.86 5.73 15.35
CA LEU A 44 -4.30 5.74 15.65
C LEU A 44 -4.78 4.44 16.34
N SER A 45 -4.17 3.30 16.02
CA SER A 45 -4.45 2.03 16.69
C SER A 45 -4.05 2.03 18.17
N GLN A 46 -3.03 2.81 18.57
CA GLN A 46 -2.56 2.85 19.96
C GLN A 46 -3.48 3.67 20.86
N ASP A 47 -4.16 4.67 20.28
CA ASP A 47 -5.07 5.56 21.00
C ASP A 47 -6.53 5.05 21.01
N ALA A 48 -6.84 4.07 20.16
CA ALA A 48 -8.15 3.44 20.08
C ALA A 48 -8.31 2.30 21.10
N SER A 49 -9.55 2.01 21.49
CA SER A 49 -9.89 0.88 22.36
C SER A 49 -11.01 0.00 21.79
N GLY A 50 -11.11 -1.24 22.28
CA GLY A 50 -12.15 -2.20 21.86
C GLY A 50 -12.02 -2.64 20.39
N THR A 51 -13.16 -2.86 19.74
CA THR A 51 -13.24 -3.36 18.35
C THR A 51 -12.52 -2.45 17.34
N THR A 52 -12.56 -1.14 17.57
CA THR A 52 -11.90 -0.15 16.70
C THR A 52 -10.39 -0.32 16.72
N ALA A 53 -9.80 -0.62 17.88
CA ALA A 53 -8.36 -0.90 17.99
C ALA A 53 -7.98 -2.14 17.18
N SER A 54 -8.74 -3.22 17.27
CA SER A 54 -8.47 -4.47 16.53
C SER A 54 -8.51 -4.27 15.01
N ILE A 55 -9.49 -3.50 14.52
CA ILE A 55 -9.59 -3.17 13.08
C ILE A 55 -8.40 -2.32 12.63
N LEU A 56 -8.07 -1.27 13.39
CA LEU A 56 -6.93 -0.40 13.10
C LEU A 56 -5.61 -1.19 13.13
N GLN A 57 -5.47 -2.13 14.06
CA GLN A 57 -4.28 -2.97 14.19
C GLN A 57 -4.11 -3.88 12.96
N TYR A 58 -5.21 -4.48 12.47
CA TYR A 58 -5.22 -5.30 11.26
C TYR A 58 -4.89 -4.50 9.99
N ILE A 59 -5.36 -3.25 9.91
CA ILE A 59 -5.04 -2.36 8.78
C ILE A 59 -3.63 -1.79 8.91
N SER A 60 -3.04 -1.75 10.11
CA SER A 60 -1.76 -1.10 10.34
C SER A 60 -0.57 -1.92 9.82
N ALA A 61 0.03 -1.46 8.72
CA ALA A 61 1.26 -2.04 8.19
C ALA A 61 2.39 -2.04 9.22
N ASN A 62 2.47 -1.02 10.08
CA ASN A 62 3.52 -0.88 11.07
C ASN A 62 3.40 -1.91 12.23
N ALA A 63 2.21 -2.42 12.56
CA ALA A 63 2.08 -3.48 13.58
C ALA A 63 2.67 -4.80 13.08
N HIS A 64 2.32 -5.17 11.85
CA HIS A 64 2.92 -6.31 11.14
C HIS A 64 4.44 -6.10 10.98
N PHE A 65 4.86 -4.87 10.68
CA PHE A 65 6.27 -4.54 10.53
C PHE A 65 7.07 -4.64 11.83
N ALA A 66 6.49 -4.22 12.95
CA ALA A 66 7.12 -4.30 14.25
C ALA A 66 7.38 -5.73 14.72
N ASN A 67 6.52 -6.68 14.30
CA ASN A 67 6.73 -8.11 14.56
C ASN A 67 7.93 -8.65 13.77
N ILE A 68 7.98 -8.38 12.47
CA ILE A 68 9.09 -8.79 11.61
C ILE A 68 10.40 -8.11 12.05
N ALA A 69 10.35 -6.85 12.46
CA ALA A 69 11.52 -6.10 12.96
C ALA A 69 12.10 -6.70 14.26
N ARG A 70 11.26 -7.35 15.08
CA ARG A 70 11.70 -8.11 16.27
C ARG A 70 12.18 -9.52 15.94
N GLY A 71 12.27 -9.88 14.66
CA GLY A 71 12.69 -11.21 14.20
C GLY A 71 11.59 -12.27 14.26
N VAL A 72 10.34 -11.89 14.57
CA VAL A 72 9.19 -12.79 14.52
C VAL A 72 8.56 -12.69 13.14
N VAL A 73 8.76 -13.72 12.33
CA VAL A 73 8.18 -13.77 10.98
C VAL A 73 6.91 -14.61 11.04
N ASP A 74 5.75 -13.96 10.98
CA ASP A 74 4.45 -14.63 10.81
C ASP A 74 4.05 -14.65 9.32
N ILE A 75 3.42 -15.73 8.87
CA ILE A 75 2.84 -15.83 7.53
C ILE A 75 1.79 -14.74 7.28
N ARG A 76 1.13 -14.27 8.34
CA ARG A 76 0.14 -13.18 8.29
C ARG A 76 0.76 -11.88 7.81
N ASP A 77 1.95 -11.55 8.32
CA ASP A 77 2.66 -10.32 7.94
C ASP A 77 3.11 -10.40 6.47
N ILE A 78 3.51 -11.60 6.03
CA ILE A 78 3.91 -11.84 4.64
C ILE A 78 2.73 -11.69 3.68
N LEU A 79 1.62 -12.35 3.99
CA LEU A 79 0.41 -12.27 3.17
C LEU A 79 -0.16 -10.86 3.12
N TYR A 80 -0.12 -10.12 4.23
CA TYR A 80 -0.55 -8.73 4.27
C TYR A 80 0.27 -7.87 3.29
N ALA A 81 1.60 -7.93 3.35
CA ALA A 81 2.46 -7.15 2.46
C ALA A 81 2.26 -7.52 0.98
N LEU A 82 2.23 -8.83 0.66
CA LEU A 82 2.01 -9.31 -0.70
C LEU A 82 0.65 -8.90 -1.26
N THR A 83 -0.39 -8.91 -0.43
CA THR A 83 -1.74 -8.50 -0.85
C THR A 83 -1.73 -7.04 -1.28
N ILE A 84 -1.11 -6.16 -0.50
CA ILE A 84 -1.00 -4.73 -0.85
C ILE A 84 -0.16 -4.53 -2.12
N GLN A 85 0.96 -5.23 -2.23
CA GLN A 85 1.84 -5.13 -3.41
C GLN A 85 1.12 -5.57 -4.68
N ILE A 86 0.51 -6.75 -4.67
CA ILE A 86 -0.21 -7.30 -5.83
C ILE A 86 -1.39 -6.40 -6.18
N PHE A 87 -2.17 -5.95 -5.20
CA PHE A 87 -3.29 -5.05 -5.43
C PHE A 87 -2.86 -3.73 -6.08
N ALA A 88 -1.83 -3.08 -5.55
CA ALA A 88 -1.32 -1.82 -6.10
C ALA A 88 -0.78 -2.02 -7.53
N LEU A 89 0.02 -3.07 -7.77
CA LEU A 89 0.55 -3.37 -9.10
C LEU A 89 -0.55 -3.73 -10.10
N ALA A 90 -1.55 -4.50 -9.71
CA ALA A 90 -2.69 -4.84 -10.56
C ALA A 90 -3.45 -3.57 -10.99
N MET A 91 -3.72 -2.66 -10.05
CA MET A 91 -4.31 -1.36 -10.33
C MET A 91 -3.45 -0.52 -11.29
N ALA A 92 -2.13 -0.55 -11.13
CA ALA A 92 -1.21 0.14 -12.03
C ALA A 92 -1.29 -0.43 -13.46
N VAL A 93 -1.31 -1.76 -13.60
CA VAL A 93 -1.45 -2.43 -14.91
C VAL A 93 -2.76 -2.06 -15.58
N ILE A 94 -3.89 -2.18 -14.87
CA ILE A 94 -5.22 -1.81 -15.40
C ILE A 94 -5.22 -0.36 -15.88
N GLN A 95 -4.58 0.54 -15.14
CA GLN A 95 -4.58 1.95 -15.49
C GLN A 95 -3.64 2.28 -16.67
N ILE A 96 -2.55 1.56 -16.83
CA ILE A 96 -1.69 1.68 -18.01
C ILE A 96 -2.42 1.13 -19.24
N GLU A 97 -3.13 0.01 -19.10
CA GLU A 97 -3.92 -0.59 -20.19
C GLU A 97 -5.08 0.32 -20.63
N SER A 98 -5.77 0.96 -19.69
CA SER A 98 -6.87 1.90 -20.00
C SER A 98 -6.40 3.11 -20.81
N GLN A 99 -5.17 3.56 -20.58
CA GLN A 99 -4.54 4.63 -21.36
C GLN A 99 -4.06 4.16 -22.73
N LYS A 100 -3.61 2.91 -22.84
CA LYS A 100 -3.12 2.31 -24.09
C LYS A 100 -4.26 1.94 -25.05
N TYR A 101 -5.39 1.52 -24.51
CA TYR A 101 -6.60 1.16 -25.26
C TYR A 101 -7.80 1.95 -24.72
N PRO A 102 -7.90 3.26 -25.01
CA PRO A 102 -9.12 4.01 -24.75
C PRO A 102 -10.19 3.43 -25.68
N SER A 103 -10.92 2.42 -25.19
CA SER A 103 -12.12 1.80 -25.76
C SER A 103 -12.45 2.28 -27.17
N LYS A 104 -12.15 1.45 -28.19
CA LYS A 104 -12.78 1.40 -29.52
C LYS A 104 -13.84 2.50 -29.75
N SER A 105 -13.41 3.74 -29.97
CA SER A 105 -14.30 4.89 -30.18
C SER A 105 -14.94 4.89 -31.57
N LEU A 106 -14.76 3.82 -32.35
CA LEU A 106 -15.31 3.65 -33.69
C LEU A 106 -15.65 2.16 -33.91
N ALA A 107 -16.82 1.74 -33.44
CA ALA A 107 -17.59 0.66 -34.05
C ALA A 107 -19.07 0.90 -33.74
#